data_AF-A0A8T4V993-F1
#
_entry.id   AF-A0A8T4V993-F1
#
_cell.length_a   1.000
_cell.length_b   1.000
_cell.length_c   1.000
_cell.angle_alpha   90.00
_cell.angle_beta   90.00
_cell.angle_gamma   90.00
#
_symmetry.space_group_name_H-M   'P 1'
#
loop_
_entity.id
_entity.type
_entity.pdbx_description
1 polymer ?
#
loop_
_entity_poly.entity_id
_entity_poly.type
_entity_poly.pdbx_seq_one_letter_code
_entity_poly.pdbx_strand_id
1 'polypeptide(L)'
;NEGVNISTNLYNVIASDAVFARVNYLKTKDDNVRFSLTPLAVVNTSKGIVVSVRGDSISELNAHSDDIFTNWSVSSGNFSGLGLTAAKEEAGELTWGTKGGQAWTQLGAKDEDQRTKYGIIVRDPKSNGASDRVVLEIPGDQLQANVVVKGSATTVSGGGVTYIPAKITVNTLKDTEVSDPSAYNLILVGGPCADPLVERVSGLGVTCSGWPLSPGEAMLKVGSNGGKVALLIAGTDAADTRMAAKVFSDYEDYKLSGAQATLAGSVNAPTVKSRS
;
A
#
# COMPACT_ATOMS: atom_id res chain seq x y z
N ASN A 1 -24.35 18.10 35.69
CA ASN A 1 -24.46 16.69 36.11
C ASN A 1 -25.91 16.26 36.05
N GLU A 2 -26.38 15.88 34.88
CA GLU A 2 -27.65 15.19 34.73
C GLU A 2 -27.32 13.77 34.26
N GLY A 3 -27.39 12.83 35.20
CA GLY A 3 -27.21 11.42 34.91
C GLY A 3 -28.45 10.89 34.21
N VAL A 4 -28.29 10.32 33.02
CA VAL A 4 -29.35 9.59 32.34
C VAL A 4 -29.50 8.23 33.04
N ASN A 5 -30.54 8.10 33.87
CA ASN A 5 -30.95 6.82 34.44
C ASN A 5 -31.82 6.07 33.41
N ILE A 6 -31.26 5.05 32.76
CA ILE A 6 -32.02 4.12 31.91
C ILE A 6 -32.40 2.91 32.76
N SER A 7 -33.45 3.03 33.57
CA SER A 7 -34.10 1.90 34.24
C SER A 7 -35.48 1.67 33.63
N THR A 8 -35.51 1.13 32.43
CA THR A 8 -36.72 0.55 31.83
C THR A 8 -36.36 -0.85 31.35
N ASN A 9 -37.07 -1.85 31.87
CA ASN A 9 -36.91 -3.29 31.57
C ASN A 9 -36.49 -3.56 30.12
N LEU A 10 -35.18 -3.75 29.91
CA LEU A 10 -34.56 -4.13 28.63
C LEU A 10 -35.13 -5.46 28.09
N TYR A 11 -35.83 -6.23 28.92
CA TYR A 11 -36.36 -7.55 28.60
C TYR A 11 -37.31 -7.57 27.38
N ASN A 12 -38.10 -6.51 27.15
CA ASN A 12 -39.08 -6.47 26.05
C ASN A 12 -38.56 -5.81 24.75
N VAL A 13 -37.35 -5.23 24.76
CA VAL A 13 -36.75 -4.61 23.56
C VAL A 13 -36.05 -5.66 22.66
N ILE A 14 -35.85 -6.89 23.15
CA ILE A 14 -34.93 -7.89 22.59
C ILE A 14 -35.67 -9.08 21.93
N ALA A 15 -36.76 -8.80 21.21
CA ALA A 15 -37.44 -9.82 20.37
C ALA A 15 -36.93 -9.84 18.91
N SER A 16 -36.13 -8.85 18.51
CA SER A 16 -35.50 -8.72 17.20
C SER A 16 -34.18 -7.97 17.32
N ASP A 17 -33.35 -8.00 16.27
CA ASP A 17 -32.14 -7.16 16.18
C ASP A 17 -32.51 -5.70 16.40
N ALA A 18 -32.08 -5.14 17.53
CA ALA A 18 -32.39 -3.76 17.92
C ALA A 18 -31.09 -2.95 17.97
N VAL A 19 -30.98 -1.95 17.09
CA VAL A 19 -29.89 -0.96 17.16
C VAL A 19 -30.17 -0.06 18.35
N PHE A 20 -29.30 -0.09 19.37
CA PHE A 20 -29.46 0.72 20.58
C PHE A 20 -28.50 1.91 20.63
N ALA A 21 -27.42 1.88 19.85
CA ALA A 21 -26.50 3.01 19.73
C ALA A 21 -25.89 3.09 18.32
N ARG A 22 -25.59 4.32 17.91
CA ARG A 22 -24.80 4.64 16.72
C ARG A 22 -23.62 5.46 17.19
N VAL A 23 -22.42 5.10 16.76
CA VAL A 23 -21.23 5.90 17.08
C VAL A 23 -20.98 6.82 15.90
N ASN A 24 -21.16 8.11 16.14
CA ASN A 24 -20.66 9.17 15.27
C ASN A 24 -19.63 9.96 16.09
N TYR A 25 -18.37 9.51 16.02
CA TYR A 25 -17.26 10.10 16.78
C TYR A 25 -16.24 10.67 15.80
N LEU A 26 -15.95 11.97 15.93
CA LEU A 26 -15.18 12.78 14.97
C LEU A 26 -15.83 12.84 13.57
N LYS A 27 -15.27 12.09 12.60
CA LYS A 27 -15.58 12.15 11.16
C LYS A 27 -16.07 10.84 10.57
N THR A 28 -16.41 9.84 11.39
CA THR A 28 -16.96 8.57 10.87
C THR A 28 -18.10 8.94 9.93
N LYS A 29 -18.00 8.60 8.63
CA LYS A 29 -18.97 9.06 7.64
C LYS A 29 -20.35 8.47 7.99
N ASP A 30 -21.19 9.31 8.56
CA ASP A 30 -22.56 8.98 8.97
C ASP A 30 -22.66 7.89 10.06
N ASP A 31 -23.12 6.69 9.69
CA ASP A 31 -23.50 5.58 10.58
C ASP A 31 -22.74 4.28 10.26
N ASN A 32 -21.48 4.42 9.81
CA ASN A 32 -20.59 3.31 9.49
C ASN A 32 -20.46 2.30 10.63
N VAL A 33 -20.52 2.75 11.89
CA VAL A 33 -20.40 1.89 13.07
C VAL A 33 -21.67 1.93 13.90
N ARG A 34 -22.33 0.77 14.05
CA ARG A 34 -23.61 0.63 14.75
C ARG A 34 -23.55 -0.47 15.79
N PHE A 35 -24.13 -0.22 16.96
CA PHE A 35 -24.23 -1.19 18.02
C PHE A 35 -25.65 -1.74 18.08
N SER A 36 -25.77 -3.07 17.97
CA SER A 36 -27.05 -3.77 18.00
C SER A 36 -27.04 -4.86 19.06
N LEU A 37 -28.17 -5.04 19.73
CA LEU A 37 -28.41 -6.24 20.53
C LEU A 37 -29.00 -7.30 19.62
N THR A 38 -28.40 -8.49 19.62
CA THR A 38 -28.94 -9.64 18.91
C THR A 38 -29.38 -10.69 19.93
N PRO A 39 -30.65 -11.16 19.88
CA PRO A 39 -31.04 -12.32 20.65
C PRO A 39 -30.28 -13.55 20.14
N LEU A 40 -29.29 -14.02 20.90
CA LEU A 40 -28.85 -15.40 20.76
C LEU A 40 -30.00 -16.31 21.22
N ALA A 41 -30.23 -17.38 20.47
CA ALA A 41 -31.41 -18.24 20.58
C ALA A 41 -31.76 -18.60 22.04
N VAL A 42 -33.08 -18.65 22.27
CA VAL A 42 -33.87 -18.72 23.53
C VAL A 42 -33.46 -19.80 24.55
N VAL A 43 -32.44 -20.60 24.29
CA VAL A 43 -31.99 -21.70 25.16
C VAL A 43 -30.76 -21.39 26.01
N ASN A 44 -30.07 -20.27 25.77
CA ASN A 44 -28.82 -19.97 26.45
C ASN A 44 -28.91 -18.65 27.23
N THR A 45 -28.36 -18.63 28.43
CA THR A 45 -28.23 -17.48 29.34
C THR A 45 -27.26 -16.41 28.81
N SER A 46 -27.28 -16.11 27.51
CA SER A 46 -26.33 -15.18 26.90
C SER A 46 -27.01 -14.24 25.90
N LYS A 47 -26.47 -13.03 25.76
CA LYS A 47 -26.91 -12.00 24.82
C LYS A 47 -25.72 -11.52 23.99
N GLY A 48 -25.96 -11.34 22.69
CA GLY A 48 -24.94 -10.83 21.77
C GLY A 48 -25.01 -9.31 21.65
N ILE A 49 -23.86 -8.64 21.74
CA ILE A 49 -23.71 -7.27 21.24
C ILE A 49 -22.91 -7.33 19.95
N VAL A 50 -23.48 -6.77 18.89
CA VAL A 50 -22.86 -6.71 17.56
C VAL A 50 -22.47 -5.27 17.27
N VAL A 51 -21.19 -5.08 16.94
CA VAL A 51 -20.69 -3.87 16.30
C VAL A 51 -20.73 -4.13 14.80
N SER A 52 -21.77 -3.62 14.15
CA SER A 52 -21.90 -3.71 12.70
C SER A 52 -21.12 -2.59 12.03
N VAL A 53 -20.27 -2.98 11.09
CA VAL A 53 -19.35 -2.08 10.39
C VAL A 53 -19.68 -2.04 8.91
N ARG A 54 -19.76 -0.84 8.36
CA ARG A 54 -19.97 -0.57 6.93
C ARG A 54 -18.83 0.29 6.42
N GLY A 55 -18.26 -0.06 5.26
CA GLY A 55 -17.29 0.81 4.60
C GLY A 55 -17.92 2.08 4.07
N ASP A 56 -17.07 2.98 3.60
CA ASP A 56 -17.48 4.20 2.90
C ASP A 56 -18.27 3.88 1.62
N SER A 57 -17.96 2.74 0.99
CA SER A 57 -18.70 2.16 -0.12
C SER A 57 -18.70 0.64 -0.06
N ILE A 58 -19.68 0.00 -0.71
CA ILE A 58 -19.72 -1.47 -0.84
C ILE A 58 -18.53 -2.02 -1.64
N SER A 59 -17.89 -1.20 -2.48
CA SER A 59 -16.68 -1.56 -3.22
C SER A 59 -15.43 -1.62 -2.35
N GLU A 60 -15.39 -0.85 -1.26
CA GLU A 60 -14.26 -0.83 -0.31
C GLU A 60 -14.45 -1.85 0.81
N LEU A 61 -15.68 -1.99 1.31
CA LEU A 61 -16.02 -2.99 2.30
C LEU A 61 -17.50 -3.40 2.17
N ASN A 62 -17.72 -4.66 1.83
CA ASN A 62 -19.07 -5.23 1.77
C ASN A 62 -19.76 -5.07 3.13
N ALA A 63 -21.07 -4.77 3.10
CA ALA A 63 -21.87 -4.70 4.32
C ALA A 63 -21.73 -6.00 5.13
N HIS A 64 -21.61 -5.86 6.45
CA HIS A 64 -21.48 -6.97 7.39
C HIS A 64 -20.23 -7.84 7.23
N SER A 65 -19.23 -7.46 6.42
CA SER A 65 -18.02 -8.27 6.19
C SER A 65 -16.87 -8.00 7.17
N ASP A 66 -17.13 -7.15 8.17
CA ASP A 66 -16.17 -6.66 9.16
C ASP A 66 -16.83 -6.45 10.53
N ASP A 67 -17.90 -7.21 10.82
CA ASP A 67 -18.64 -7.08 12.06
C ASP A 67 -17.86 -7.70 13.22
N ILE A 68 -18.00 -7.11 14.41
CA ILE A 68 -17.47 -7.65 15.65
C ILE A 68 -18.64 -8.14 16.49
N PHE A 69 -18.56 -9.38 16.97
CA PHE A 69 -19.56 -10.00 17.82
C PHE A 69 -18.98 -10.23 19.21
N THR A 70 -19.74 -9.86 20.24
CA THR A 70 -19.41 -10.15 21.64
C THR A 70 -20.54 -10.94 22.29
N ASN A 71 -20.18 -12.00 23.00
CA ASN A 71 -21.12 -12.84 23.74
C ASN A 71 -21.05 -12.52 25.23
N TRP A 72 -22.18 -12.14 25.83
CA TRP A 72 -22.25 -11.80 27.24
C TRP A 72 -23.20 -12.74 27.95
N SER A 73 -22.76 -13.36 29.04
CA SER A 73 -23.67 -14.07 29.94
C SER A 73 -24.64 -13.10 30.60
N VAL A 74 -25.86 -13.58 30.88
CA VAL A 74 -26.93 -12.84 31.52
C VAL A 74 -27.53 -13.66 32.64
N SER A 75 -27.62 -13.06 33.83
CA SER A 75 -28.25 -13.63 35.02
C SER A 75 -29.28 -12.65 35.57
N SER A 76 -30.49 -13.13 35.84
CA SER A 76 -31.62 -12.31 36.31
C SER A 76 -31.84 -11.03 35.48
N GLY A 77 -31.66 -11.13 34.16
CA GLY A 77 -31.84 -10.00 33.23
C GLY A 77 -30.69 -8.99 33.16
N ASN A 78 -29.59 -9.20 33.89
CA ASN A 78 -28.39 -8.35 33.87
C ASN A 78 -27.21 -9.09 33.24
N PHE A 79 -26.30 -8.36 32.59
CA PHE A 79 -25.03 -8.93 32.16
C PHE A 79 -24.24 -9.42 33.38
N SER A 80 -23.76 -10.67 33.32
CA SER A 80 -23.01 -11.31 34.41
C SER A 80 -21.53 -11.53 34.10
N GLY A 81 -21.11 -11.39 32.85
CA GLY A 81 -19.74 -11.54 32.41
C GLY A 81 -19.64 -11.64 30.88
N LEU A 82 -18.44 -11.46 30.34
CA LEU A 82 -18.14 -11.76 28.94
C LEU A 82 -17.91 -13.28 28.82
N GLY A 83 -18.42 -13.90 27.76
CA GLY A 83 -18.35 -15.34 27.58
C GLY A 83 -19.30 -16.14 28.49
N LEU A 84 -18.98 -17.42 28.68
CA LEU A 84 -19.68 -18.36 29.54
C LEU A 84 -19.23 -18.24 31.01
N THR A 85 -17.95 -17.96 31.24
CA THR A 85 -17.34 -17.88 32.57
C THR A 85 -16.92 -16.44 32.85
N ALA A 86 -17.54 -15.80 33.84
CA ALA A 86 -17.15 -14.45 34.25
C ALA A 86 -15.68 -14.36 34.68
N ALA A 87 -15.04 -13.24 34.34
CA ALA A 87 -13.65 -12.93 34.64
C ALA A 87 -12.66 -13.99 34.11
N LYS A 88 -12.94 -14.58 32.95
CA LYS A 88 -12.07 -15.56 32.29
C LYS A 88 -12.12 -15.37 30.78
N GLU A 89 -10.95 -15.34 30.15
CA GLU A 89 -10.84 -15.28 28.71
C GLU A 89 -11.41 -16.53 28.04
N GLU A 90 -12.16 -16.34 26.95
CA GLU A 90 -12.68 -17.43 26.14
C GLU A 90 -12.60 -17.08 24.66
N ALA A 91 -12.05 -17.99 23.84
CA ALA A 91 -11.83 -17.70 22.41
C ALA A 91 -13.11 -17.27 21.66
N GLY A 92 -14.27 -17.83 22.04
CA GLY A 92 -15.56 -17.58 21.40
C GLY A 92 -16.35 -16.39 21.95
N GLU A 93 -15.87 -15.69 22.98
CA GLU A 93 -16.60 -14.58 23.58
C GLU A 93 -16.54 -13.30 22.75
N LEU A 94 -15.48 -13.17 21.95
CA LEU A 94 -15.25 -12.06 21.04
C LEU A 94 -14.82 -12.62 19.70
N THR A 95 -15.59 -12.34 18.66
CA THR A 95 -15.32 -12.84 17.32
C THR A 95 -15.48 -11.74 16.27
N TRP A 96 -14.82 -11.93 15.12
CA TRP A 96 -14.82 -10.99 14.01
C TRP A 96 -15.06 -11.69 12.68
N GLY A 97 -15.87 -11.09 11.81
CA GLY A 97 -16.09 -11.64 10.47
C GLY A 97 -17.41 -11.22 9.84
N THR A 98 -17.92 -12.11 8.99
CA THR A 98 -19.12 -11.83 8.18
C THR A 98 -20.39 -12.32 8.85
N LYS A 99 -21.38 -11.44 9.09
CA LYS A 99 -22.70 -11.84 9.60
C LYS A 99 -23.36 -12.85 8.65
N GLY A 100 -23.73 -14.03 9.16
CA GLY A 100 -24.31 -15.12 8.36
C GLY A 100 -23.31 -15.92 7.52
N GLY A 101 -22.01 -15.61 7.59
CA GLY A 101 -20.94 -16.40 6.98
C GLY A 101 -20.58 -17.64 7.81
N GLN A 102 -19.89 -18.60 7.18
CA GLN A 102 -19.58 -19.90 7.81
C GLN A 102 -18.40 -19.90 8.80
N ALA A 103 -17.65 -18.80 8.95
CA ALA A 103 -16.53 -18.75 9.89
C ALA A 103 -16.37 -17.36 10.53
N TRP A 104 -16.63 -17.30 11.83
CA TRP A 104 -16.22 -16.19 12.68
C TRP A 104 -14.80 -16.45 13.17
N THR A 105 -13.93 -15.44 13.07
CA THR A 105 -12.58 -15.51 13.61
C THR A 105 -12.63 -15.25 15.11
N GLN A 106 -12.11 -16.18 15.90
CA GLN A 106 -12.03 -16.05 17.35
C GLN A 106 -10.91 -15.08 17.75
N LEU A 107 -11.28 -14.00 18.44
CA LEU A 107 -10.35 -12.98 18.91
C LEU A 107 -10.15 -13.05 20.43
N GLY A 108 -11.12 -13.59 21.20
CA GLY A 108 -11.14 -13.48 22.66
C GLY A 108 -9.90 -14.01 23.39
N ALA A 109 -9.20 -15.00 22.82
CA ALA A 109 -7.98 -15.58 23.41
C ALA A 109 -6.68 -15.05 22.78
N LYS A 110 -6.72 -13.91 22.06
CA LYS A 110 -5.55 -13.28 21.46
C LYS A 110 -4.90 -12.31 22.44
N ASP A 111 -3.58 -12.43 22.58
CA ASP A 111 -2.77 -11.64 23.52
C ASP A 111 -2.31 -10.32 22.87
N GLU A 112 -2.47 -10.18 21.54
CA GLU A 112 -2.12 -8.99 20.79
C GLU A 112 -3.35 -8.19 20.36
N ASP A 113 -3.14 -6.90 20.13
CA ASP A 113 -4.12 -6.04 19.49
C ASP A 113 -4.50 -6.57 18.11
N GLN A 114 -5.80 -6.65 17.85
CA GLN A 114 -6.34 -7.10 16.57
C GLN A 114 -6.88 -5.90 15.80
N ARG A 115 -6.70 -5.89 14.47
CA ARG A 115 -7.22 -4.83 13.61
C ARG A 115 -8.19 -5.38 12.58
N THR A 116 -9.38 -4.79 12.49
CA THR A 116 -10.39 -5.14 11.49
C THR A 116 -10.06 -4.52 10.12
N LYS A 117 -10.79 -4.89 9.06
CA LYS A 117 -10.60 -4.32 7.71
C LYS A 117 -10.94 -2.84 7.64
N TYR A 118 -11.91 -2.37 8.42
CA TYR A 118 -12.22 -0.94 8.55
C TYR A 118 -11.11 -0.17 9.27
N GLY A 119 -10.30 -0.87 10.07
CA GLY A 119 -9.23 -0.29 10.87
C GLY A 119 -9.55 -0.14 12.36
N ILE A 120 -10.66 -0.72 12.84
CA ILE A 120 -10.96 -0.75 14.28
C ILE A 120 -9.92 -1.61 14.97
N ILE A 121 -9.34 -1.10 16.07
CA ILE A 121 -8.40 -1.87 16.90
C ILE A 121 -9.16 -2.44 18.10
N VAL A 122 -9.12 -3.76 18.23
CA VAL A 122 -9.55 -4.49 19.42
C VAL A 122 -8.33 -4.64 20.31
N ARG A 123 -8.29 -3.92 21.43
CA ARG A 123 -7.12 -3.89 22.32
C ARG A 123 -7.09 -5.11 23.23
N ASP A 124 -5.94 -5.77 23.28
CA ASP A 124 -5.63 -6.91 24.18
C ASP A 124 -6.88 -7.75 24.53
N PRO A 125 -7.47 -8.47 23.55
CA PRO A 125 -8.72 -9.17 23.73
C PRO A 125 -8.74 -10.10 24.94
N LYS A 126 -7.62 -10.79 25.19
CA LYS A 126 -7.50 -11.78 26.27
C LYS A 126 -7.56 -11.15 27.65
N SER A 127 -6.70 -10.16 27.92
CA SER A 127 -6.64 -9.52 29.23
C SER A 127 -7.94 -8.77 29.55
N ASN A 128 -8.51 -8.11 28.53
CA ASN A 128 -9.78 -7.42 28.66
C ASN A 128 -10.95 -8.40 28.81
N GLY A 129 -10.95 -9.53 28.11
CA GLY A 129 -11.96 -10.57 28.25
C GLY A 129 -11.96 -11.21 29.63
N ALA A 130 -10.78 -11.51 30.18
CA ALA A 130 -10.61 -11.92 31.58
C ALA A 130 -11.04 -10.84 32.61
N SER A 131 -11.30 -9.61 32.17
CA SER A 131 -11.88 -8.52 32.98
C SER A 131 -13.33 -8.20 32.60
N ASP A 132 -14.01 -9.08 31.87
CA ASP A 132 -15.38 -8.90 31.37
C ASP A 132 -15.60 -7.58 30.61
N ARG A 133 -14.65 -7.18 29.77
CA ARG A 133 -14.76 -5.96 28.94
C ARG A 133 -14.19 -6.14 27.54
N VAL A 134 -14.66 -5.29 26.63
CA VAL A 134 -14.11 -5.17 25.28
C VAL A 134 -13.73 -3.72 25.04
N VAL A 135 -12.48 -3.48 24.62
CA VAL A 135 -11.94 -2.16 24.38
C VAL A 135 -11.71 -1.99 22.88
N LEU A 136 -12.41 -1.03 22.28
CA LEU A 136 -12.36 -0.75 20.85
C LEU A 136 -11.83 0.67 20.61
N GLU A 137 -10.80 0.79 19.78
CA GLU A 137 -10.42 2.06 19.19
C GLU A 137 -10.98 2.15 17.77
N ILE A 138 -11.97 3.02 17.61
CA ILE A 138 -12.68 3.22 16.35
C ILE A 138 -12.07 4.44 15.65
N PRO A 139 -11.46 4.27 14.46
CA PRO A 139 -10.90 5.40 13.73
C PRO A 139 -12.01 6.32 13.22
N GLY A 140 -11.69 7.60 13.06
CA GLY A 140 -12.61 8.58 12.50
C GLY A 140 -12.91 8.38 11.01
N ASP A 141 -12.07 7.67 10.27
CA ASP A 141 -12.27 7.35 8.85
C ASP A 141 -11.81 5.90 8.59
N GLN A 142 -12.31 5.26 7.54
CA GLN A 142 -11.85 3.92 7.15
C GLN A 142 -10.35 3.94 6.82
N LEU A 143 -9.55 3.09 7.48
CA LEU A 143 -8.12 3.00 7.22
C LEU A 143 -7.86 2.08 6.02
N GLN A 144 -7.10 2.59 5.04
CA GLN A 144 -6.68 1.83 3.86
C GLN A 144 -5.15 1.66 3.84
N ALA A 145 -4.68 0.50 3.37
CA ALA A 145 -3.26 0.22 3.22
C ALA A 145 -2.89 0.18 1.72
N ASN A 146 -1.85 0.92 1.34
CA ASN A 146 -1.26 0.79 0.02
C ASN A 146 -0.17 -0.28 0.06
N VAL A 147 -0.45 -1.47 -0.50
CA VAL A 147 0.49 -2.59 -0.51
C VAL A 147 1.13 -2.68 -1.89
N VAL A 148 2.44 -2.44 -1.96
CA VAL A 148 3.22 -2.62 -3.19
C VAL A 148 4.14 -3.82 -3.01
N VAL A 149 3.86 -4.89 -3.76
CA VAL A 149 4.73 -6.07 -3.82
C VAL A 149 5.61 -5.96 -5.07
N LYS A 150 6.92 -5.81 -4.87
CA LYS A 150 7.89 -5.75 -5.99
C LYS A 150 8.48 -7.14 -6.21
N GLY A 151 8.19 -7.74 -7.36
CA GLY A 151 8.80 -8.99 -7.82
C GLY A 151 9.26 -8.87 -9.26
N SER A 152 10.37 -9.52 -9.62
CA SER A 152 10.97 -9.48 -10.95
C SER A 152 10.23 -10.31 -12.01
N ALA A 153 9.24 -11.14 -11.62
CA ALA A 153 8.47 -11.97 -12.56
C ALA A 153 7.08 -12.43 -12.07
N THR A 154 6.57 -11.97 -10.92
CA THR A 154 5.31 -12.47 -10.36
C THR A 154 4.13 -11.56 -10.67
N THR A 155 3.04 -12.14 -11.18
CA THR A 155 1.74 -11.49 -11.23
C THR A 155 1.18 -11.38 -9.81
N VAL A 156 0.85 -10.16 -9.39
CA VAL A 156 0.13 -9.92 -8.13
C VAL A 156 -1.35 -9.73 -8.49
N SER A 157 -2.20 -10.70 -8.13
CA SER A 157 -3.65 -10.53 -8.24
C SER A 157 -4.22 -10.21 -6.85
N GLY A 158 -4.48 -8.94 -6.59
CA GLY A 158 -5.18 -8.49 -5.40
C GLY A 158 -5.76 -7.09 -5.64
N GLY A 159 -7.07 -6.93 -5.54
CA GLY A 159 -7.76 -5.64 -5.48
C GLY A 159 -7.61 -4.72 -6.71
N GLY A 160 -8.28 -5.05 -7.82
CA GLY A 160 -8.68 -4.08 -8.85
C GLY A 160 -7.61 -3.54 -9.81
N VAL A 161 -6.31 -3.69 -9.52
CA VAL A 161 -5.25 -3.22 -10.42
C VAL A 161 -4.24 -4.35 -10.70
N THR A 162 -4.31 -4.89 -11.92
CA THR A 162 -3.31 -5.85 -12.41
C THR A 162 -2.06 -5.09 -12.83
N TYR A 163 -1.00 -5.19 -12.03
CA TYR A 163 0.33 -4.80 -12.47
C TYR A 163 0.95 -5.98 -13.22
N ILE A 164 1.07 -5.85 -14.55
CA ILE A 164 1.91 -6.74 -15.35
C ILE A 164 3.28 -6.07 -15.45
N PRO A 165 4.30 -6.49 -14.68
CA PRO A 165 5.65 -6.03 -14.93
C PRO A 165 6.05 -6.48 -16.34
N ALA A 166 6.09 -5.53 -17.28
CA ALA A 166 6.57 -5.79 -18.62
C ALA A 166 8.08 -6.04 -18.54
N LYS A 167 8.50 -7.28 -18.83
CA LYS A 167 9.92 -7.58 -19.03
C LYS A 167 10.39 -6.79 -20.24
N ILE A 168 11.28 -5.83 -20.02
CA ILE A 168 11.91 -5.08 -21.10
C ILE A 168 13.00 -5.99 -21.68
N THR A 169 12.81 -6.47 -22.91
CA THR A 169 13.88 -7.12 -23.67
C THR A 169 14.77 -6.03 -24.25
N VAL A 170 16.04 -6.00 -23.82
CA VAL A 170 17.04 -5.10 -24.38
C VAL A 170 17.59 -5.73 -25.67
N ASN A 171 17.53 -4.99 -26.76
CA ASN A 171 18.17 -5.35 -28.03
C ASN A 171 19.39 -4.46 -28.25
N THR A 172 20.53 -5.07 -28.52
CA THR A 172 21.74 -4.35 -28.95
C THR A 172 21.72 -4.26 -30.47
N LEU A 173 21.65 -3.05 -31.00
CA LEU A 173 21.59 -2.77 -32.43
C LEU A 173 22.70 -1.79 -32.83
N LYS A 174 23.17 -1.90 -34.07
CA LYS A 174 23.95 -0.85 -34.72
C LYS A 174 23.03 0.29 -35.15
N ASP A 175 23.62 1.48 -35.33
CA ASP A 175 22.95 2.66 -35.89
C ASP A 175 22.21 2.35 -37.20
N THR A 176 22.84 1.58 -38.10
CA THR A 176 22.29 1.18 -39.40
C THR A 176 21.11 0.22 -39.29
N GLU A 177 20.91 -0.43 -38.15
CA GLU A 177 19.80 -1.36 -37.91
C GLU A 177 18.56 -0.63 -37.35
N VAL A 178 18.69 0.65 -36.99
CA VAL A 178 17.59 1.48 -36.47
C VAL A 178 17.09 2.43 -37.54
N SER A 179 16.05 1.99 -38.25
CA SER A 179 15.40 2.79 -39.30
C SER A 179 14.63 3.99 -38.75
N ASP A 180 13.89 3.82 -37.64
CA ASP A 180 13.16 4.88 -36.95
C ASP A 180 13.53 4.93 -35.46
N PRO A 181 14.38 5.88 -35.01
CA PRO A 181 14.74 6.01 -33.61
C PRO A 181 13.55 6.38 -32.72
N SER A 182 12.52 7.06 -33.24
CA SER A 182 11.39 7.53 -32.42
C SER A 182 10.47 6.39 -31.95
N ALA A 183 10.61 5.20 -32.54
CA ALA A 183 9.89 4.00 -32.14
C ALA A 183 10.39 3.40 -30.80
N TYR A 184 11.55 3.82 -30.30
CA TYR A 184 12.23 3.16 -29.17
C TYR A 184 12.59 4.12 -28.03
N ASN A 185 12.64 3.57 -26.80
CA ASN A 185 13.49 4.15 -25.77
C ASN A 185 14.92 3.70 -26.07
N LEU A 186 15.87 4.63 -26.09
CA LEU A 186 17.21 4.38 -26.59
C LEU A 186 18.26 4.58 -25.51
N ILE A 187 19.29 3.73 -25.54
CA ILE A 187 20.59 3.99 -24.91
C ILE A 187 21.59 4.03 -26.05
N LEU A 188 22.11 5.22 -26.33
CA LEU A 188 23.06 5.48 -27.40
C LEU A 188 24.46 5.53 -26.79
N VAL A 189 25.35 4.66 -27.25
CA VAL A 189 26.70 4.52 -26.71
C VAL A 189 27.70 4.93 -27.78
N GLY A 190 28.38 6.04 -27.53
CA GLY A 190 29.27 6.69 -28.49
C GLY A 190 28.78 8.10 -28.85
N GLY A 191 29.72 8.98 -29.17
CA GLY A 191 29.41 10.34 -29.63
C GLY A 191 28.86 10.38 -31.06
N PRO A 192 28.29 11.52 -31.48
CA PRO A 192 27.64 11.68 -32.79
C PRO A 192 28.56 11.45 -34.00
N CYS A 193 29.88 11.54 -33.83
CA CYS A 193 30.84 11.19 -34.88
C CYS A 193 30.99 9.67 -35.10
N ALA A 194 30.76 8.88 -34.05
CA ALA A 194 30.88 7.42 -34.08
C ALA A 194 29.51 6.74 -34.28
N ASP A 195 28.45 7.37 -33.80
CA ASP A 195 27.07 6.95 -33.94
C ASP A 195 26.21 8.10 -34.49
N PRO A 196 26.01 8.18 -35.82
CA PRO A 196 25.15 9.17 -36.45
C PRO A 196 23.69 9.15 -35.98
N LEU A 197 23.22 8.08 -35.33
CA LEU A 197 21.86 8.01 -34.77
C LEU A 197 21.66 9.05 -33.67
N VAL A 198 22.73 9.45 -32.98
CA VAL A 198 22.69 10.47 -31.92
C VAL A 198 22.13 11.79 -32.44
N GLU A 199 22.53 12.21 -33.64
CA GLU A 199 22.05 13.48 -34.23
C GLU A 199 20.57 13.43 -34.62
N ARG A 200 20.03 12.22 -34.84
CA ARG A 200 18.62 12.00 -35.20
C ARG A 200 17.69 12.12 -33.99
N VAL A 201 18.22 12.15 -32.78
CA VAL A 201 17.44 12.34 -31.55
C VAL A 201 17.51 13.81 -31.11
N SER A 202 16.48 14.57 -31.49
CA SER A 202 16.43 16.02 -31.30
C SER A 202 16.61 16.48 -29.85
N GLY A 203 16.13 15.70 -28.86
CA GLY A 203 16.26 16.04 -27.45
C GLY A 203 17.69 15.93 -26.89
N LEU A 204 18.64 15.34 -27.63
CA LEU A 204 20.04 15.30 -27.23
C LEU A 204 20.82 16.55 -27.66
N GLY A 205 20.46 17.16 -28.80
CA GLY A 205 20.99 18.45 -29.22
C GLY A 205 22.52 18.50 -29.39
N VAL A 206 23.16 17.38 -29.76
CA VAL A 206 24.60 17.29 -30.01
C VAL A 206 24.85 16.81 -31.44
N THR A 207 25.89 17.35 -32.07
CA THR A 207 26.35 16.97 -33.40
C THR A 207 27.84 16.69 -33.39
N CYS A 208 28.34 15.98 -34.40
CA CYS A 208 29.76 15.66 -34.54
C CYS A 208 30.61 16.92 -34.67
N SER A 209 30.16 17.90 -35.46
CA SER A 209 30.84 19.18 -35.63
C SER A 209 30.68 20.13 -34.44
N GLY A 210 29.62 19.95 -33.65
CA GLY A 210 29.28 20.77 -32.48
C GLY A 210 29.59 20.08 -31.15
N TRP A 211 30.48 19.07 -31.13
CA TRP A 211 30.79 18.33 -29.92
C TRP A 211 31.39 19.26 -28.85
N PRO A 212 30.76 19.38 -27.67
CA PRO A 212 31.11 20.45 -26.71
C PRO A 212 32.23 20.07 -25.74
N LEU A 213 32.76 18.84 -25.81
CA LEU A 213 33.71 18.32 -24.83
C LEU A 213 35.12 18.19 -25.42
N SER A 214 36.10 18.30 -24.53
CA SER A 214 37.52 18.10 -24.86
C SER A 214 37.96 16.64 -24.65
N PRO A 215 39.12 16.22 -25.17
CA PRO A 215 39.70 14.92 -24.83
C PRO A 215 39.87 14.75 -23.31
N GLY A 216 39.57 13.56 -22.78
CA GLY A 216 39.54 13.30 -21.33
C GLY A 216 38.21 13.64 -20.67
N GLU A 217 37.20 14.04 -21.46
CA GLU A 217 35.86 14.37 -20.99
C GLU A 217 34.79 13.52 -21.66
N ALA A 218 33.71 13.28 -20.92
CA ALA A 218 32.56 12.55 -21.41
C ALA A 218 31.25 13.12 -20.87
N MET A 219 30.13 12.70 -21.44
CA MET A 219 28.80 13.08 -20.97
C MET A 219 27.86 11.88 -20.83
N LEU A 220 27.00 12.00 -19.83
CA LEU A 220 25.75 11.28 -19.73
C LEU A 220 24.63 12.31 -19.95
N LYS A 221 23.76 12.09 -20.93
CA LYS A 221 22.68 13.04 -21.23
C LYS A 221 21.37 12.33 -21.51
N VAL A 222 20.31 12.72 -20.82
CA VAL A 222 18.94 12.29 -21.08
C VAL A 222 18.28 13.34 -21.98
N GLY A 223 17.64 12.88 -23.05
CA GLY A 223 16.92 13.71 -24.01
C GLY A 223 15.56 13.12 -24.36
N SER A 224 14.65 13.98 -24.82
CA SER A 224 13.39 13.54 -25.41
C SER A 224 13.63 12.89 -26.78
N ASN A 225 12.80 11.89 -27.10
CA ASN A 225 12.79 11.19 -28.36
C ASN A 225 11.34 11.02 -28.82
N GLY A 226 10.70 12.13 -29.20
CA GLY A 226 9.24 12.17 -29.41
C GLY A 226 8.49 11.92 -28.10
N GLY A 227 7.62 10.90 -28.07
CA GLY A 227 6.93 10.44 -26.85
C GLY A 227 7.77 9.50 -25.96
N LYS A 228 9.06 9.32 -26.27
CA LYS A 228 9.99 8.38 -25.61
C LYS A 228 11.22 9.12 -25.09
N VAL A 229 12.13 8.37 -24.46
CA VAL A 229 13.36 8.91 -23.88
C VAL A 229 14.59 8.27 -24.53
N ALA A 230 15.65 9.06 -24.69
CA ALA A 230 16.97 8.58 -25.05
C ALA A 230 17.99 8.97 -23.97
N LEU A 231 18.92 8.06 -23.69
CA LEU A 231 20.11 8.31 -22.90
C LEU A 231 21.34 8.23 -23.81
N LEU A 232 22.15 9.28 -23.82
CA LEU A 232 23.46 9.31 -24.45
C LEU A 232 24.54 8.99 -23.41
N ILE A 233 25.43 8.06 -23.77
CA ILE A 233 26.64 7.69 -23.05
C ILE A 233 27.80 7.88 -24.02
N ALA A 234 28.48 9.02 -23.93
CA ALA A 234 29.44 9.40 -24.98
C ALA A 234 30.64 10.14 -24.42
N GLY A 235 31.84 9.74 -24.86
CA GLY A 235 33.08 10.47 -24.65
C GLY A 235 33.61 11.10 -25.93
N THR A 236 34.60 11.97 -25.78
CA THR A 236 35.30 12.57 -26.93
C THR A 236 36.07 11.53 -27.75
N ASP A 237 36.59 10.49 -27.08
CA ASP A 237 37.17 9.32 -27.74
C ASP A 237 36.65 7.99 -27.17
N ALA A 238 37.22 6.88 -27.65
CA ALA A 238 36.85 5.53 -27.23
C ALA A 238 37.17 5.24 -25.75
N ALA A 239 38.23 5.82 -25.20
CA ALA A 239 38.59 5.67 -23.79
C ALA A 239 37.62 6.48 -22.90
N ASP A 240 37.28 7.70 -23.32
CA ASP A 240 36.31 8.56 -22.64
C ASP A 240 34.90 7.95 -22.66
N THR A 241 34.52 7.29 -23.76
CA THR A 241 33.22 6.59 -23.85
C THR A 241 33.17 5.40 -22.89
N ARG A 242 34.27 4.66 -22.73
CA ARG A 242 34.37 3.58 -21.72
C ARG A 242 34.28 4.13 -20.30
N MET A 243 34.87 5.30 -20.05
CA MET A 243 34.77 5.99 -18.78
C MET A 243 33.31 6.35 -18.47
N ALA A 244 32.59 6.94 -19.43
CA ALA A 244 31.17 7.25 -19.27
C ALA A 244 30.32 6.01 -19.01
N ALA A 245 30.56 4.93 -19.77
CA ALA A 245 29.85 3.67 -19.60
C ALA A 245 30.09 3.07 -18.20
N LYS A 246 31.31 3.17 -17.66
CA LYS A 246 31.63 2.71 -16.31
C LYS A 246 30.96 3.57 -15.22
N VAL A 247 30.96 4.89 -15.36
CA VAL A 247 30.22 5.77 -14.44
C VAL A 247 28.72 5.45 -14.46
N PHE A 248 28.17 5.14 -15.63
CA PHE A 248 26.78 4.76 -15.76
C PHE A 248 26.47 3.38 -15.17
N SER A 249 27.35 2.38 -15.34
CA SER A 249 27.17 1.06 -14.71
C SER A 249 27.20 1.15 -13.19
N ASP A 250 28.05 2.03 -12.66
CA ASP A 250 28.29 2.19 -11.23
C ASP A 250 27.57 3.45 -10.69
N TYR A 251 26.44 3.83 -11.27
CA TYR A 251 25.77 5.12 -11.04
C TYR A 251 25.51 5.48 -9.57
N GLU A 252 25.35 4.47 -8.70
CA GLU A 252 25.13 4.62 -7.26
C GLU A 252 26.31 5.31 -6.56
N ASP A 253 27.53 5.08 -7.03
CA ASP A 253 28.76 5.64 -6.46
C ASP A 253 28.96 7.11 -6.86
N TYR A 254 28.35 7.56 -7.97
CA TYR A 254 28.59 8.88 -8.57
C TYR A 254 27.49 9.90 -8.32
N LYS A 255 26.39 9.49 -7.67
CA LYS A 255 25.24 10.37 -7.30
C LYS A 255 24.80 11.22 -8.49
N LEU A 256 24.48 10.56 -9.61
CA LEU A 256 24.03 11.25 -10.81
C LEU A 256 22.66 11.89 -10.58
N SER A 257 22.47 13.10 -11.12
CA SER A 257 21.22 13.85 -11.01
C SER A 257 21.08 14.83 -12.17
N GLY A 258 19.86 15.29 -12.44
CA GLY A 258 19.57 16.20 -13.56
C GLY A 258 19.43 15.46 -14.89
N ALA A 259 19.36 16.23 -15.99
CA ALA A 259 19.27 15.72 -17.35
C ALA A 259 20.64 15.50 -18.01
N GLN A 260 21.70 16.09 -17.45
CA GLN A 260 23.04 15.92 -17.98
C GLN A 260 24.09 15.89 -16.87
N ALA A 261 25.10 15.03 -17.04
CA ALA A 261 26.33 15.06 -16.25
C ALA A 261 27.54 15.08 -17.18
N THR A 262 28.48 15.97 -16.92
CA THR A 262 29.80 15.97 -17.57
C THR A 262 30.80 15.28 -16.66
N LEU A 263 31.60 14.40 -17.26
CA LEU A 263 32.58 13.54 -16.60
C LEU A 263 33.97 13.91 -17.07
N ALA A 264 34.97 13.69 -16.23
CA ALA A 264 36.37 13.89 -16.56
C ALA A 264 37.26 12.82 -15.91
N GLY A 265 38.46 12.63 -16.43
CA GLY A 265 39.48 11.77 -15.84
C GLY A 265 39.82 10.58 -16.73
N SER A 266 39.77 9.36 -16.15
CA SER A 266 40.05 8.13 -16.90
C SER A 266 39.11 7.00 -16.46
N VAL A 267 39.10 5.90 -17.21
CA VAL A 267 38.30 4.70 -16.89
C VAL A 267 38.53 4.20 -15.45
N ASN A 268 39.74 4.33 -14.92
CA ASN A 268 40.11 3.84 -13.59
C ASN A 268 39.93 4.88 -12.48
N ALA A 269 39.76 6.15 -12.84
CA ALA A 269 39.57 7.24 -11.89
C ALA A 269 38.63 8.30 -12.50
N PRO A 270 37.36 7.96 -12.76
CA PRO A 270 36.41 8.91 -13.30
C PRO A 270 35.92 9.87 -12.20
N THR A 271 35.56 11.08 -12.60
CA THR A 271 34.99 12.09 -11.71
C THR A 271 33.80 12.77 -12.39
N VAL A 272 32.80 13.16 -11.60
CA VAL A 272 31.69 13.99 -12.08
C VAL A 272 32.13 15.46 -11.99
N LYS A 273 32.33 16.08 -13.16
CA LYS A 273 32.76 17.48 -13.28
C LYS A 273 31.61 18.45 -13.05
N SER A 274 30.43 18.16 -13.59
CA SER A 274 29.23 18.99 -13.43
C SER A 274 27.94 18.21 -13.66
N ARG A 275 26.82 18.79 -13.21
CA ARG A 275 25.45 18.27 -13.36
C ARG A 275 24.51 19.43 -13.72
N SER A 276 23.47 19.17 -14.51
CA SER A 276 22.39 20.13 -14.83
C SER A 276 21.07 19.42 -14.99
#